data_AF-A0A0C3IJ13-F1
#
_entry.id   AF-A0A0C3IJ13-F1
#
_cell.length_a   1.000
_cell.length_b   1.000
_cell.length_c   1.000
_cell.angle_alpha   90.00
_cell.angle_beta   90.00
_cell.angle_gamma   90.00
#
_symmetry.space_group_name_H-M   'P 1'
#
loop_
_entity.id
_entity.type
_entity.pdbx_description
1 polymer ?
#
loop_
_entity_poly.entity_id
_entity_poly.type
_entity_poly.pdbx_seq_one_letter_code
_entity_poly.pdbx_strand_id
1 'polypeptide(L)'
;MGYFPSVPLGPTLAVSLQLLSLVRQVFMRMPPNISAWCESLEAHLASMGYKVDTKEGIHRRFSNAYHWYCILEISVDEYVQQHLESAATPPADILPAVPSSSHHPPDVSSSRTWPLKYLRKHCPLCFGSHNWKNNNSSSDPDAIVCIDACFTQKCRRSQQDDPVNPTGSVFLSHDDIDTMECEVEGLRRTKASVQKRSGQSSKKNCGDEDRFEQGMRIPPSVLKGCNESFTAADERCQKASTQFFSDTGVMALLCHHDHVIHLANMTSAGEKQHYALALIKSLFSHLPDDFHIGLLYDIGCQLEQSCRKWGYLGLFLP
;
A
#
# COMPACT_ATOMS: atom_id res chain seq x y z
N MET A 1 11.69 -7.81 35.13
CA MET A 1 10.42 -8.38 34.66
C MET A 1 9.35 -7.31 34.84
N GLY A 2 8.90 -6.70 33.75
CA GLY A 2 7.98 -5.56 33.79
C GLY A 2 6.55 -5.98 33.46
N TYR A 3 5.58 -5.20 33.95
CA TYR A 3 4.17 -5.32 33.60
C TYR A 3 3.73 -4.07 32.83
N PHE A 4 2.80 -4.26 31.90
CA PHE A 4 2.24 -3.22 31.08
C PHE A 4 0.75 -3.02 31.42
N PRO A 5 0.30 -1.79 31.70
CA PRO A 5 -1.06 -1.53 32.14
C PRO A 5 -2.08 -1.64 31.00
N SER A 6 -3.33 -1.96 31.34
CA SER A 6 -4.43 -2.03 30.36
C SER A 6 -4.83 -0.69 29.77
N VAL A 7 -4.57 0.42 30.48
CA VAL A 7 -4.82 1.78 30.02
C VAL A 7 -3.81 2.74 30.66
N PRO A 8 -3.52 3.90 30.04
CA PRO A 8 -2.56 4.87 30.59
C PRO A 8 -3.01 5.49 31.92
N LEU A 9 -4.32 5.64 32.14
CA LEU A 9 -4.91 6.27 33.33
C LEU A 9 -5.87 5.30 34.02
N GLY A 10 -5.64 5.04 35.32
CA GLY A 10 -6.50 4.16 36.14
C GLY A 10 -6.54 2.68 35.71
N PRO A 11 -5.40 1.99 35.55
CA PRO A 11 -5.39 0.61 35.06
C PRO A 11 -5.99 -0.38 36.06
N THR A 12 -6.86 -1.27 35.56
CA THR A 12 -7.47 -2.36 36.36
C THR A 12 -6.87 -3.73 36.05
N LEU A 13 -5.98 -3.82 35.05
CA LEU A 13 -5.21 -5.00 34.69
C LEU A 13 -3.78 -4.58 34.33
N ALA A 14 -2.80 -5.40 34.69
CA ALA A 14 -1.43 -5.29 34.21
C ALA A 14 -0.96 -6.65 33.68
N VAL A 15 -0.38 -6.66 32.48
CA VAL A 15 0.03 -7.88 31.76
C VAL A 15 1.56 -7.92 31.68
N SER A 16 2.16 -9.09 31.90
CA SER A 16 3.62 -9.25 31.77
C SER A 16 4.08 -8.88 30.35
N LEU A 17 5.16 -8.09 30.24
CA LEU A 17 5.77 -7.74 28.96
C LEU A 17 6.18 -8.98 28.15
N GLN A 18 6.65 -10.04 28.82
CA GLN A 18 7.01 -11.29 28.14
C GLN A 18 5.79 -11.98 27.53
N LEU A 19 4.64 -11.92 28.20
CA LEU A 19 3.41 -12.48 27.68
C LEU A 19 2.93 -11.68 26.47
N LEU A 20 2.96 -10.35 26.54
CA LEU A 20 2.60 -9.48 25.43
C LEU A 20 3.52 -9.68 24.21
N SER A 21 4.83 -9.81 24.44
CA SER A 21 5.79 -10.14 23.40
C SER A 21 5.51 -11.51 22.75
N LEU A 22 5.20 -12.54 23.56
CA LEU A 22 4.80 -13.85 23.06
C LEU A 22 3.52 -13.77 22.21
N VAL A 23 2.48 -13.08 22.69
CA VAL A 23 1.21 -12.90 21.96
C VAL A 23 1.47 -12.20 20.63
N ARG A 24 2.27 -11.12 20.64
CA ARG A 24 2.66 -10.41 19.41
C ARG A 24 3.34 -11.36 18.42
N GLN A 25 4.28 -12.18 18.89
CA GLN A 25 4.95 -13.17 18.04
C GLN A 25 3.99 -14.21 17.47
N VAL A 26 3.00 -14.66 18.23
CA VAL A 26 1.95 -15.56 17.73
C VAL A 26 1.14 -14.85 16.64
N PHE A 27 0.68 -13.62 16.90
CA PHE A 27 -0.15 -12.85 15.97
C PHE A 27 0.62 -12.36 14.72
N MET A 28 1.96 -12.39 14.71
CA MET A 28 2.74 -12.21 13.48
C MET A 28 2.71 -13.45 12.56
N ARG A 29 2.27 -14.61 13.06
CA ARG A 29 2.25 -15.88 12.32
C ARG A 29 0.84 -16.42 12.04
N MET A 30 -0.19 -15.75 12.58
CA MET A 30 -1.58 -16.09 12.36
C MET A 30 -2.46 -14.84 12.49
N PRO A 31 -3.66 -14.82 11.90
CA PRO A 31 -4.60 -13.72 12.09
C PRO A 31 -4.82 -13.41 13.58
N PRO A 32 -4.66 -12.15 14.02
CA PRO A 32 -4.86 -11.77 15.41
C PRO A 32 -6.27 -12.14 15.88
N ASN A 33 -6.36 -12.95 16.93
CA ASN A 33 -7.64 -13.36 17.50
C ASN A 33 -7.60 -13.19 19.02
N ILE A 34 -7.86 -11.95 19.45
CA ILE A 34 -7.87 -11.59 20.87
C ILE A 34 -8.95 -12.36 21.63
N SER A 35 -10.09 -12.66 20.98
CA SER A 35 -11.17 -13.44 21.60
C SER A 35 -10.74 -14.85 21.95
N ALA A 36 -10.28 -15.61 20.96
CA ALA A 36 -9.81 -16.98 21.18
C ALA A 36 -8.62 -17.03 22.15
N TRP A 37 -7.72 -16.04 22.08
CA TRP A 37 -6.63 -15.92 23.04
C TRP A 37 -7.12 -15.72 24.47
N CYS A 38 -8.04 -14.76 24.68
CA CYS A 38 -8.59 -14.45 25.99
C CYS A 38 -9.38 -15.61 26.56
N GLU A 39 -10.22 -16.26 25.76
CA GLU A 39 -10.97 -17.46 26.17
C GLU A 39 -10.04 -18.60 26.58
N SER A 40 -8.97 -18.84 25.81
CA SER A 40 -7.95 -19.85 26.12
C SER A 40 -7.20 -19.51 27.41
N LEU A 41 -6.85 -18.23 27.61
CA LEU A 41 -6.17 -17.76 28.82
C LEU A 41 -7.05 -17.89 30.05
N GLU A 42 -8.33 -17.52 29.96
CA GLU A 42 -9.31 -17.68 31.04
C GLU A 42 -9.50 -19.15 31.40
N ALA A 43 -9.63 -20.04 30.42
CA ALA A 43 -9.75 -21.47 30.65
C ALA A 43 -8.49 -22.05 31.32
N HIS A 44 -7.30 -21.62 30.91
CA HIS A 44 -6.04 -22.02 31.52
C HIS A 44 -5.93 -21.55 32.97
N LEU A 45 -6.25 -20.29 33.24
CA LEU A 45 -6.27 -19.74 34.61
C LEU A 45 -7.27 -20.47 35.51
N ALA A 46 -8.46 -20.78 34.98
CA ALA A 46 -9.48 -21.55 35.69
C ALA A 46 -9.01 -22.96 36.04
N SER A 47 -8.27 -23.63 35.14
CA SER A 47 -7.69 -24.96 35.41
C SER A 47 -6.68 -24.96 36.56
N MET A 48 -6.06 -23.82 36.85
CA MET A 48 -5.16 -23.61 37.99
C MET A 48 -5.88 -23.12 39.24
N GLY A 49 -7.21 -22.99 39.21
CA GLY A 49 -8.03 -22.53 40.34
C GLY A 49 -8.15 -21.01 40.47
N TYR A 50 -7.64 -20.23 39.51
CA TYR A 50 -7.82 -18.78 39.49
C TYR A 50 -9.19 -18.40 38.91
N LYS A 51 -9.85 -17.40 39.52
CA LYS A 51 -11.10 -16.83 39.00
C LYS A 51 -10.81 -15.46 38.39
N VAL A 52 -11.07 -15.32 37.09
CA VAL A 52 -11.02 -14.03 36.40
C VAL A 52 -12.38 -13.36 36.55
N ASP A 53 -12.41 -12.10 36.98
CA ASP A 53 -13.65 -11.35 37.18
C ASP A 53 -14.39 -11.14 35.86
N THR A 54 -15.57 -11.75 35.74
CA THR A 54 -16.41 -11.74 34.54
C THR A 54 -17.16 -10.42 34.36
N LYS A 55 -17.25 -9.55 35.37
CA LYS A 55 -18.00 -8.29 35.28
C LYS A 55 -17.40 -7.28 34.30
N GLU A 56 -16.07 -7.20 34.22
CA GLU A 56 -15.38 -6.30 33.27
C GLU A 56 -14.76 -7.03 32.07
N GLY A 57 -14.68 -8.37 32.11
CA GLY A 57 -14.08 -9.23 31.09
C GLY A 57 -12.56 -9.04 30.94
N ILE A 58 -11.79 -10.11 30.74
CA ILE A 58 -10.36 -9.96 30.42
C ILE A 58 -10.18 -9.37 29.02
N HIS A 59 -11.14 -9.62 28.14
CA HIS A 59 -11.06 -9.33 26.71
C HIS A 59 -10.75 -7.86 26.42
N ARG A 60 -11.59 -6.94 26.90
CA ARG A 60 -11.42 -5.50 26.65
C ARG A 60 -10.11 -4.97 27.26
N ARG A 61 -9.80 -5.39 28.49
CA ARG A 61 -8.62 -4.91 29.23
C ARG A 61 -7.32 -5.42 28.61
N PHE A 62 -7.28 -6.70 28.24
CA PHE A 62 -6.15 -7.29 27.53
C PHE A 62 -6.02 -6.69 26.13
N SER A 63 -7.11 -6.53 25.39
CA SER A 63 -7.12 -5.88 24.07
C SER A 63 -6.49 -4.49 24.14
N ASN A 64 -6.90 -3.68 25.11
CA ASN A 64 -6.32 -2.35 25.32
C ASN A 64 -4.83 -2.43 25.72
N ALA A 65 -4.46 -3.33 26.65
CA ALA A 65 -3.06 -3.52 27.05
C ALA A 65 -2.19 -3.89 25.85
N TYR A 66 -2.65 -4.85 25.04
CA TYR A 66 -1.97 -5.33 23.84
C TYR A 66 -1.86 -4.24 22.78
N HIS A 67 -2.94 -3.50 22.53
CA HIS A 67 -2.94 -2.39 21.59
C HIS A 67 -1.89 -1.33 21.98
N TRP A 68 -1.94 -0.84 23.21
CA TRP A 68 -0.97 0.16 23.69
C TRP A 68 0.46 -0.37 23.76
N TYR A 69 0.65 -1.66 24.01
CA TYR A 69 1.96 -2.31 23.93
C TYR A 69 2.49 -2.33 22.49
N CYS A 70 1.66 -2.65 21.50
CA CYS A 70 2.03 -2.57 20.09
C CYS A 70 2.41 -1.14 19.70
N ILE A 71 1.63 -0.14 20.15
CA ILE A 71 1.96 1.27 19.96
C ILE A 71 3.33 1.61 20.55
N LEU A 72 3.60 1.20 21.80
CA LEU A 72 4.88 1.46 22.46
C LEU A 72 6.05 0.92 21.64
N GLU A 73 6.00 -0.36 21.26
CA GLU A 73 7.07 -1.01 20.50
C GLU A 73 7.32 -0.30 19.16
N ILE A 74 6.24 0.05 18.47
CA ILE A 74 6.30 0.81 17.22
C ILE A 74 6.95 2.19 17.44
N SER A 75 6.54 2.93 18.48
CA SER A 75 7.14 4.23 18.81
C SER A 75 8.61 4.12 19.22
N VAL A 76 9.01 3.03 19.88
CA VAL A 76 10.41 2.75 20.20
C VAL A 76 11.21 2.50 18.93
N ASP A 77 10.69 1.69 18.00
CA ASP A 77 11.34 1.44 16.70
C ASP A 77 11.54 2.75 15.91
N GLU A 78 10.50 3.59 15.84
CA GLU A 78 10.58 4.91 15.19
C GLU A 78 11.61 5.82 15.87
N TYR A 79 11.61 5.87 17.20
CA TYR A 79 12.57 6.66 17.98
C TYR A 79 14.00 6.21 17.71
N VAL A 80 14.28 4.90 17.75
CA VAL A 80 15.61 4.33 17.46
C VAL A 80 16.03 4.67 16.04
N GLN A 81 15.14 4.48 15.06
CA GLN A 81 15.44 4.78 13.65
C GLN A 81 15.76 6.27 13.44
N GLN A 82 15.01 7.18 14.06
CA GLN A 82 15.29 8.61 13.99
C GLN A 82 16.66 8.98 14.56
N HIS A 83 17.08 8.33 15.66
CA HIS A 83 18.40 8.56 16.26
C HIS A 83 19.53 8.00 15.40
N LEU A 84 19.36 6.81 14.83
CA LEU A 84 20.32 6.22 13.90
C LEU A 84 20.50 7.10 12.66
N GLU A 85 19.42 7.68 12.12
CA GLU A 85 19.48 8.59 10.98
C GLU A 85 20.18 9.92 11.29
N SER A 86 19.93 10.49 12.47
CA SER A 86 20.62 11.70 12.93
C SER A 86 22.13 11.45 13.08
N ALA A 87 22.49 10.29 13.61
CA ALA A 87 23.89 9.86 13.73
C ALA A 87 24.54 9.51 12.39
N ALA A 88 23.77 9.03 11.40
CA ALA A 88 24.23 8.62 10.07
C ALA A 88 24.36 9.77 9.06
N THR A 89 24.32 11.04 9.50
CA THR A 89 24.65 12.18 8.64
C THR A 89 26.03 11.93 8.01
N PRO A 90 26.17 11.86 6.67
CA PRO A 90 27.45 11.55 6.07
C PRO A 90 28.45 12.67 6.40
N PRO A 91 29.75 12.38 6.60
CA PRO A 91 30.77 13.41 6.54
C PRO A 91 30.64 14.13 5.19
N ALA A 92 30.78 15.45 5.19
CA ALA A 92 30.65 16.29 3.99
C ALA A 92 31.71 16.01 2.88
N ASP A 93 32.47 14.90 2.98
CA ASP A 93 33.70 14.67 2.21
C ASP A 93 33.56 13.65 1.06
N ILE A 94 32.35 13.25 0.68
CA ILE A 94 32.13 12.46 -0.55
C ILE A 94 31.10 13.16 -1.43
N LEU A 95 31.46 14.36 -1.89
CA LEU A 95 30.96 14.88 -3.16
C LEU A 95 31.88 14.36 -4.27
N PRO A 96 31.38 13.84 -5.40
CA PRO A 96 32.19 13.71 -6.59
C PRO A 96 32.68 15.11 -6.97
N ALA A 97 33.98 15.25 -7.22
CA ALA A 97 34.60 16.49 -7.63
C ALA A 97 33.80 17.14 -8.78
N VAL A 98 33.18 18.29 -8.51
CA VAL A 98 32.54 19.13 -9.52
C VAL A 98 33.67 19.70 -10.39
N PRO A 99 33.71 19.46 -11.71
CA PRO A 99 34.62 20.18 -12.58
C PRO A 99 34.20 21.64 -12.59
N SER A 100 35.13 22.51 -12.21
CA SER A 100 34.89 23.95 -12.15
C SER A 100 34.67 24.54 -13.56
N SER A 101 33.77 25.52 -13.63
CA SER A 101 33.60 26.53 -14.69
C SER A 101 32.77 26.15 -15.93
N SER A 102 31.54 26.67 -16.01
CA SER A 102 31.24 27.85 -16.85
C SER A 102 29.83 28.37 -16.54
N HIS A 103 29.66 29.69 -16.59
CA HIS A 103 28.43 30.40 -16.27
C HIS A 103 27.27 30.05 -17.23
N HIS A 104 26.21 29.43 -16.70
CA HIS A 104 24.86 29.52 -17.26
C HIS A 104 23.86 29.65 -16.10
N PRO A 105 22.78 30.45 -16.25
CA PRO A 105 21.76 30.62 -15.21
C PRO A 105 21.09 29.28 -14.90
N PRO A 106 20.64 29.04 -13.65
CA PRO A 106 20.02 27.78 -13.27
C PRO A 106 18.67 27.66 -13.98
N ASP A 107 18.60 26.73 -14.92
CA ASP A 107 17.34 26.32 -15.52
C ASP A 107 16.51 25.57 -14.47
N VAL A 108 15.24 25.92 -14.39
CA VAL A 108 14.31 25.48 -13.34
C VAL A 108 13.74 24.12 -13.74
N SER A 109 14.51 23.05 -13.57
CA SER A 109 13.98 21.69 -13.36
C SER A 109 15.05 20.81 -12.72
N SER A 110 15.10 20.79 -11.39
CA SER A 110 15.96 19.86 -10.66
C SER A 110 15.36 18.45 -10.68
N SER A 111 15.62 17.69 -11.74
CA SER A 111 15.30 16.26 -11.78
C SER A 111 15.93 15.57 -10.56
N ARG A 112 15.11 14.82 -9.83
CA ARG A 112 15.51 14.16 -8.59
C ARG A 112 16.54 13.09 -8.92
N THR A 113 17.69 13.09 -8.25
CA THR A 113 18.76 12.12 -8.53
C THR A 113 18.63 10.81 -7.73
N TRP A 114 17.77 10.79 -6.71
CA TRP A 114 17.62 9.68 -5.77
C TRP A 114 16.16 9.47 -5.32
N PRO A 115 15.75 8.22 -5.03
CA PRO A 115 14.51 7.94 -4.32
C PRO A 115 14.42 8.71 -3.00
N LEU A 116 13.22 9.21 -2.68
CA LEU A 116 12.98 9.97 -1.46
C LEU A 116 13.25 9.12 -0.21
N LYS A 117 13.58 9.80 0.90
CA LYS A 117 13.90 9.18 2.18
C LYS A 117 12.79 8.21 2.65
N TYR A 118 11.54 8.54 2.32
CA TYR A 118 10.37 7.69 2.56
C TYR A 118 10.56 6.26 2.04
N LEU A 119 10.82 6.09 0.73
CA LEU A 119 11.02 4.77 0.13
C LEU A 119 12.27 4.06 0.67
N ARG A 120 13.36 4.81 0.88
CA ARG A 120 14.61 4.28 1.45
C ARG A 120 14.44 3.73 2.85
N LYS A 121 13.56 4.31 3.66
CA LYS A 121 13.22 3.81 5.00
C LYS A 121 12.40 2.53 4.93
N HIS A 122 11.45 2.44 4.00
CA HIS A 122 10.58 1.28 3.87
C HIS A 122 11.30 0.06 3.28
N CYS A 123 12.15 0.26 2.27
CA CYS A 123 12.99 -0.82 1.75
C CYS A 123 14.36 -0.30 1.30
N PRO A 124 15.39 -0.37 2.15
CA PRO A 124 16.75 0.00 1.79
C PRO A 124 17.33 -0.82 0.63
N LEU A 125 16.90 -2.09 0.50
CA LEU A 125 17.36 -2.98 -0.57
C LEU A 125 16.84 -2.52 -1.94
N CYS A 126 15.56 -2.16 -2.05
CA CYS A 126 14.98 -1.66 -3.31
C CYS A 126 15.42 -0.24 -3.64
N PHE A 127 15.45 0.66 -2.64
CA PHE A 127 15.51 2.10 -2.91
C PHE A 127 16.77 2.80 -2.39
N GLY A 128 17.62 2.09 -1.63
CA GLY A 128 18.84 2.62 -1.03
C GLY A 128 20.12 2.35 -1.83
N SER A 129 20.06 1.48 -2.84
CA SER A 129 21.22 1.14 -3.66
C SER A 129 21.71 2.35 -4.48
N HIS A 130 23.03 2.50 -4.57
CA HIS A 130 23.68 3.54 -5.35
C HIS A 130 23.96 3.10 -6.79
N ASN A 131 23.78 1.80 -7.07
CA ASN A 131 24.23 1.16 -8.31
C ASN A 131 23.11 1.00 -9.34
N TRP A 132 21.88 1.44 -9.06
CA TRP A 132 20.76 1.30 -10.02
C TRP A 132 21.07 1.99 -11.35
N LYS A 133 21.78 3.13 -11.31
CA LYS A 133 22.30 3.83 -12.50
C LYS A 133 23.40 3.12 -13.28
N ASN A 134 24.03 2.08 -12.70
CA ASN A 134 25.11 1.32 -13.32
C ASN A 134 24.64 -0.02 -13.92
N ASN A 135 23.36 -0.37 -13.79
CA ASN A 135 22.82 -1.56 -14.45
C ASN A 135 22.70 -1.28 -15.95
N ASN A 136 23.71 -1.75 -16.70
CA ASN A 136 23.84 -1.59 -18.15
C ASN A 136 22.86 -2.44 -18.99
N SER A 137 21.93 -3.19 -18.38
CA SER A 137 20.82 -3.84 -19.10
C SER A 137 19.61 -2.91 -19.10
N SER A 138 19.35 -2.22 -20.21
CA SER A 138 18.24 -1.28 -20.35
C SER A 138 16.83 -1.89 -20.22
N SER A 139 16.72 -3.19 -19.91
CA SER A 139 15.47 -3.94 -19.86
C SER A 139 15.04 -4.33 -18.44
N ASP A 140 15.95 -4.30 -17.48
CA ASP A 140 15.67 -4.83 -16.14
C ASP A 140 15.17 -3.70 -15.22
N PRO A 141 14.13 -3.95 -14.41
CA PRO A 141 13.63 -2.94 -13.49
C PRO A 141 14.61 -2.72 -12.33
N ASP A 142 14.72 -1.48 -11.86
CA ASP A 142 15.51 -1.10 -10.68
C ASP A 142 14.87 -1.62 -9.39
N ALA A 143 13.54 -1.69 -9.34
CA ALA A 143 12.81 -2.36 -8.27
C ALA A 143 11.52 -3.01 -8.80
N ILE A 144 11.13 -4.11 -8.16
CA ILE A 144 9.87 -4.80 -8.42
C ILE A 144 8.90 -4.53 -7.26
N VAL A 145 7.68 -4.14 -7.62
CA VAL A 145 6.55 -3.91 -6.71
C VAL A 145 5.34 -4.73 -7.16
N CYS A 146 4.46 -5.07 -6.23
CA CYS A 146 3.20 -5.74 -6.49
C CYS A 146 2.01 -4.96 -5.92
N ILE A 147 0.85 -5.10 -6.55
CA ILE A 147 -0.42 -4.54 -6.09
C ILE A 147 -1.43 -5.68 -5.92
N ASP A 148 -2.17 -5.65 -4.82
CA ASP A 148 -3.28 -6.58 -4.56
C ASP A 148 -4.36 -5.96 -3.65
N ALA A 149 -5.59 -6.43 -3.79
CA ALA A 149 -6.75 -6.00 -3.02
C ALA A 149 -7.21 -7.07 -2.02
N CYS A 150 -7.30 -6.69 -0.74
CA CYS A 150 -7.77 -7.55 0.33
C CYS A 150 -9.18 -7.15 0.81
N PHE A 151 -10.18 -7.94 0.45
CA PHE A 151 -11.59 -7.71 0.82
C PHE A 151 -12.00 -8.29 2.18
N THR A 152 -11.07 -8.93 2.91
CA THR A 152 -11.34 -9.48 4.25
C THR A 152 -11.20 -8.42 5.34
N GLN A 153 -10.46 -7.34 5.06
CA GLN A 153 -10.29 -6.20 5.96
C GLN A 153 -11.40 -5.17 5.72
N LYS A 154 -12.32 -5.03 6.69
CA LYS A 154 -13.45 -4.10 6.60
C LYS A 154 -13.61 -3.33 7.89
N CYS A 155 -13.90 -2.04 7.78
CA CYS A 155 -14.21 -1.20 8.92
C CYS A 155 -15.72 -0.97 9.01
N ARG A 156 -16.30 -1.15 10.20
CA ARG A 156 -17.73 -0.91 10.43
C ARG A 156 -17.98 0.58 10.58
N ARG A 157 -19.03 1.08 9.94
CA ARG A 157 -19.40 2.50 9.98
C ARG A 157 -19.65 3.04 11.40
N SER A 158 -20.03 2.18 12.34
CA SER A 158 -20.31 2.53 13.73
C SER A 158 -19.08 2.64 14.63
N GLN A 159 -17.87 2.36 14.13
CA GLN A 159 -16.59 2.43 14.88
C GLN A 159 -15.68 3.51 14.28
N GLN A 160 -16.12 4.76 14.26
CA GLN A 160 -15.32 5.90 13.76
C GLN A 160 -14.29 6.43 14.76
N ASP A 161 -14.35 6.02 16.03
CA ASP A 161 -13.41 6.44 17.08
C ASP A 161 -12.20 5.49 17.14
N ASP A 162 -11.55 5.24 16.00
CA ASP A 162 -10.27 4.55 16.03
C ASP A 162 -9.20 5.47 16.63
N PRO A 163 -8.34 4.96 17.53
CA PRO A 163 -7.22 5.74 18.03
C PRO A 163 -6.35 6.17 16.84
N VAL A 164 -5.87 7.42 16.89
CA VAL A 164 -4.98 7.97 15.87
C VAL A 164 -3.81 7.02 15.65
N ASN A 165 -3.55 6.66 14.39
CA ASN A 165 -2.38 5.85 14.05
C ASN A 165 -1.13 6.56 14.57
N PRO A 166 -0.39 5.95 15.52
CA PRO A 166 0.75 6.61 16.15
C PRO A 166 1.98 6.71 15.23
N THR A 167 1.93 6.13 14.03
CA THR A 167 3.04 6.09 13.07
C THR A 167 2.85 6.98 11.87
N GLY A 168 3.95 7.23 11.15
CA GLY A 168 3.88 7.69 9.77
C GLY A 168 2.99 6.77 8.93
N SER A 169 1.84 7.28 8.47
CA SER A 169 0.87 6.49 7.72
C SER A 169 1.43 6.05 6.36
N VAL A 170 1.42 4.74 6.10
CA VAL A 170 1.57 4.18 4.75
C VAL A 170 0.26 4.28 3.95
N PHE A 171 -0.86 4.63 4.60
CA PHE A 171 -2.13 4.85 3.91
C PHE A 171 -2.12 6.19 3.17
N LEU A 172 -2.56 6.15 1.92
CA LEU A 172 -2.93 7.35 1.16
C LEU A 172 -4.10 8.05 1.83
N SER A 173 -4.13 9.38 1.74
CA SER A 173 -5.25 10.17 2.23
C SER A 173 -6.50 9.92 1.41
N HIS A 174 -7.69 10.14 1.99
CA HIS A 174 -8.93 10.13 1.21
C HIS A 174 -8.89 11.17 0.09
N ASP A 175 -8.32 12.35 0.34
CA ASP A 175 -8.20 13.40 -0.67
C ASP A 175 -7.38 12.96 -1.88
N ASP A 176 -6.29 12.22 -1.68
CA ASP A 176 -5.46 11.68 -2.78
C ASP A 176 -6.22 10.64 -3.61
N ILE A 177 -7.01 9.78 -2.94
CA ILE A 177 -7.84 8.75 -3.58
C ILE A 177 -8.96 9.40 -4.40
N ASP A 178 -9.68 10.36 -3.81
CA ASP A 178 -10.79 11.08 -4.44
C ASP A 178 -10.29 11.91 -5.63
N THR A 179 -9.12 12.53 -5.49
CA THR A 179 -8.46 13.25 -6.59
C THR A 179 -8.19 12.31 -7.77
N MET A 180 -7.68 11.09 -7.50
CA MET A 180 -7.44 10.10 -8.53
C MET A 180 -8.74 9.58 -9.15
N GLU A 181 -9.80 9.37 -8.36
CA GLU A 181 -11.13 9.00 -8.89
C GLU A 181 -11.65 10.07 -9.85
N CYS A 182 -11.57 11.35 -9.46
CA CYS A 182 -11.99 12.48 -10.29
C CYS A 182 -11.19 12.58 -11.60
N GLU A 183 -9.87 12.36 -11.54
CA GLU A 183 -8.99 12.33 -12.72
C GLU A 183 -9.39 11.20 -13.69
N VAL A 184 -9.62 9.99 -13.16
CA VAL A 184 -10.06 8.82 -13.94
C VAL A 184 -11.39 9.08 -14.63
N GLU A 185 -12.36 9.64 -13.92
CA GLU A 185 -13.67 9.99 -14.48
C GLU A 185 -13.58 11.08 -15.54
N GLY A 186 -12.80 12.13 -15.28
CA GLY A 186 -12.60 13.26 -16.19
C GLY A 186 -12.03 12.81 -17.54
N LEU A 187 -10.98 11.97 -17.52
CA LEU A 187 -10.37 11.42 -18.72
C LEU A 187 -11.32 10.51 -19.52
N ARG A 188 -12.12 9.68 -18.83
CA ARG A 188 -13.15 8.83 -19.47
C ARG A 188 -14.21 9.67 -20.17
N ARG A 189 -14.74 10.70 -19.50
CA ARG A 189 -15.75 11.60 -20.07
C ARG A 189 -15.20 12.35 -21.28
N THR A 190 -13.97 12.85 -21.18
CA THR A 190 -13.33 13.62 -22.25
C THR A 190 -13.15 12.80 -23.51
N LYS A 191 -12.55 11.60 -23.43
CA LYS A 191 -12.37 10.73 -24.60
C LYS A 191 -13.68 10.21 -25.17
N ALA A 192 -14.68 9.89 -24.33
CA ALA A 192 -16.01 9.51 -24.81
C ALA A 192 -16.67 10.66 -25.60
N SER A 193 -16.49 11.92 -25.16
CA SER A 193 -17.01 13.09 -25.88
C SER A 193 -16.30 13.31 -27.23
N VAL A 194 -14.99 13.06 -27.29
CA VAL A 194 -14.20 13.15 -28.53
C VAL A 194 -14.61 12.08 -29.53
N GLN A 195 -14.78 10.83 -29.10
CA GLN A 195 -15.25 9.73 -29.94
C GLN A 195 -16.66 9.96 -30.49
N LYS A 196 -17.55 10.57 -29.68
CA LYS A 196 -18.91 10.92 -30.12
C LYS A 196 -18.90 12.05 -31.17
N ARG A 197 -17.97 13.00 -31.07
CA ARG A 197 -17.81 14.11 -32.03
C ARG A 197 -17.11 13.70 -33.33
N SER A 198 -16.21 12.72 -33.29
CA SER A 198 -15.47 12.27 -34.48
C SER A 198 -16.26 11.29 -35.37
N GLY A 199 -17.48 10.89 -34.99
CA GLY A 199 -18.32 9.98 -35.77
C GLY A 199 -17.68 8.62 -36.04
N GLN A 200 -16.62 8.27 -35.32
CA GLN A 200 -15.77 7.12 -35.61
C GLN A 200 -16.35 5.87 -34.96
N SER A 201 -17.51 5.42 -35.44
CA SER A 201 -17.95 4.03 -35.26
C SER A 201 -17.10 3.16 -36.19
N SER A 202 -15.88 2.85 -35.76
CA SER A 202 -15.07 1.82 -36.44
C SER A 202 -15.72 0.46 -36.22
N LYS A 203 -16.75 0.18 -37.02
CA LYS A 203 -17.29 -1.15 -37.26
C LYS A 203 -16.23 -1.89 -38.09
N LYS A 204 -15.21 -2.42 -37.41
CA LYS A 204 -14.18 -3.24 -38.05
C LYS A 204 -14.77 -4.63 -38.27
N ASN A 205 -15.43 -4.81 -39.42
CA ASN A 205 -15.62 -6.14 -39.99
C ASN A 205 -14.38 -6.49 -40.83
N CYS A 206 -14.00 -7.77 -40.75
CA CYS A 206 -13.07 -8.57 -41.56
C CYS A 206 -11.62 -8.78 -41.06
N GLY A 207 -11.27 -10.08 -40.92
CA GLY A 207 -9.91 -10.61 -40.72
C GLY A 207 -9.60 -11.00 -39.28
N ASP A 208 -9.83 -12.28 -38.95
CA ASP A 208 -9.48 -12.97 -37.69
C ASP A 208 -7.95 -13.11 -37.53
N GLU A 209 -7.26 -11.97 -37.37
CA GLU A 209 -5.89 -11.96 -36.90
C GLU A 209 -5.83 -11.16 -35.61
N ASP A 210 -5.48 -11.86 -34.54
CA ASP A 210 -5.33 -11.36 -33.16
C ASP A 210 -4.08 -10.45 -33.05
N ARG A 211 -4.10 -9.35 -33.80
CA ARG A 211 -3.00 -8.40 -33.89
C ARG A 211 -2.94 -7.57 -32.61
N PHE A 212 -1.73 -7.38 -32.11
CA PHE A 212 -1.45 -6.56 -30.94
C PHE A 212 -2.00 -5.14 -31.10
N GLU A 213 -2.65 -4.62 -30.06
CA GLU A 213 -3.00 -3.20 -29.96
C GLU A 213 -1.71 -2.35 -29.85
N GLN A 214 -1.77 -1.08 -30.25
CA GLN A 214 -0.60 -0.21 -30.24
C GLN A 214 0.01 -0.10 -28.83
N GLY A 215 1.30 -0.48 -28.71
CA GLY A 215 2.03 -0.47 -27.44
C GLY A 215 1.78 -1.68 -26.53
N MET A 216 0.82 -2.55 -26.86
CA MET A 216 0.56 -3.77 -26.09
C MET A 216 1.47 -4.91 -26.55
N ARG A 217 1.91 -5.74 -25.60
CA ARG A 217 2.69 -6.97 -25.88
C ARG A 217 1.83 -8.24 -25.88
N ILE A 218 0.54 -8.09 -25.63
CA ILE A 218 -0.42 -9.18 -25.45
C ILE A 218 -1.56 -9.02 -26.47
N PRO A 219 -2.00 -10.10 -27.14
CA PRO A 219 -3.07 -10.01 -28.13
C PRO A 219 -4.44 -9.67 -27.50
N PRO A 220 -5.36 -9.03 -28.25
CA PRO A 220 -6.72 -8.75 -27.82
C PRO A 220 -7.50 -9.95 -27.27
N SER A 221 -7.31 -11.16 -27.81
CA SER A 221 -8.01 -12.36 -27.32
C SER A 221 -7.65 -12.71 -25.87
N VAL A 222 -6.36 -12.60 -25.53
CA VAL A 222 -5.84 -12.84 -24.18
C VAL A 222 -6.30 -11.74 -23.23
N LEU A 223 -6.32 -10.49 -23.68
CA LEU A 223 -6.90 -9.37 -22.91
C LEU A 223 -8.39 -9.62 -22.63
N LYS A 224 -9.16 -10.06 -23.61
CA LYS A 224 -10.57 -10.39 -23.40
C LYS A 224 -10.75 -11.53 -22.38
N GLY A 225 -10.01 -12.62 -22.51
CA GLY A 225 -10.09 -13.76 -21.58
C GLY A 225 -9.67 -13.39 -20.15
N CYS A 226 -8.65 -12.53 -19.99
CA CYS A 226 -8.25 -12.00 -18.69
C CYS A 226 -9.36 -11.12 -18.06
N ASN A 227 -9.98 -10.23 -18.84
CA ASN A 227 -11.06 -9.38 -18.36
C ASN A 227 -12.28 -10.19 -17.90
N GLU A 228 -12.67 -11.21 -18.67
CA GLU A 228 -13.77 -12.11 -18.33
C GLU A 228 -13.48 -12.88 -17.04
N SER A 229 -12.25 -13.39 -16.89
CA SER A 229 -11.80 -14.11 -15.69
C SER A 229 -11.83 -13.20 -14.45
N PHE A 230 -11.36 -11.95 -14.59
CA PHE A 230 -11.39 -10.95 -13.53
C PHE A 230 -12.82 -10.57 -13.14
N THR A 231 -13.68 -10.26 -14.11
CA THR A 231 -15.07 -9.88 -13.85
C THR A 231 -15.81 -10.99 -13.10
N ALA A 232 -15.61 -12.24 -13.49
CA ALA A 232 -16.20 -13.39 -12.82
C ALA A 232 -15.69 -13.58 -11.37
N ALA A 233 -14.46 -13.13 -11.07
CA ALA A 233 -13.90 -13.14 -9.73
C ALA A 233 -14.39 -11.94 -8.89
N ASP A 234 -14.38 -10.72 -9.42
CA ASP A 234 -14.80 -9.49 -8.72
C ASP A 234 -16.29 -9.53 -8.34
N GLU A 235 -17.17 -10.08 -9.20
CA GLU A 235 -18.59 -10.30 -8.86
C GLU A 235 -18.77 -11.17 -7.61
N ARG A 236 -17.84 -12.09 -7.32
CA ARG A 236 -17.85 -12.89 -6.08
C ARG A 236 -17.37 -12.07 -4.88
N CYS A 237 -16.48 -11.10 -5.09
CA CYS A 237 -15.87 -10.24 -4.08
C CYS A 237 -16.72 -9.00 -3.69
N GLN A 238 -17.58 -8.51 -4.57
CA GLN A 238 -18.50 -7.36 -4.32
C GLN A 238 -19.55 -7.58 -3.21
N LYS A 239 -19.53 -8.72 -2.50
CA LYS A 239 -20.48 -9.05 -1.42
C LYS A 239 -20.29 -8.23 -0.13
N ALA A 240 -19.39 -7.25 -0.11
CA ALA A 240 -19.28 -6.29 0.98
C ALA A 240 -20.33 -5.18 0.83
N SER A 241 -21.36 -5.17 1.67
CA SER A 241 -22.36 -4.11 1.65
C SER A 241 -21.78 -2.79 2.21
N THR A 242 -21.72 -1.77 1.38
CA THR A 242 -21.38 -0.37 1.76
C THR A 242 -22.39 0.24 2.73
N GLN A 243 -23.51 -0.44 3.01
CA GLN A 243 -24.48 -0.03 4.02
C GLN A 243 -23.92 -0.18 5.44
N PHE A 244 -23.12 -1.23 5.70
CA PHE A 244 -22.65 -1.59 7.04
C PHE A 244 -21.17 -1.23 7.28
N PHE A 245 -20.39 -1.12 6.21
CA PHE A 245 -18.95 -0.90 6.27
C PHE A 245 -18.57 0.45 5.65
N SER A 246 -17.73 1.22 6.34
CA SER A 246 -17.11 2.44 5.81
C SER A 246 -16.00 2.06 4.82
N ASP A 247 -15.21 1.04 5.16
CA ASP A 247 -14.18 0.47 4.30
C ASP A 247 -14.58 -0.96 3.93
N THR A 248 -14.61 -1.22 2.63
CA THR A 248 -15.03 -2.50 2.03
C THR A 248 -13.85 -3.44 1.76
N GLY A 249 -12.62 -2.92 1.84
CA GLY A 249 -11.38 -3.61 1.58
C GLY A 249 -10.17 -2.69 1.77
N VAL A 250 -8.98 -3.24 1.59
CA VAL A 250 -7.71 -2.50 1.54
C VAL A 250 -6.95 -2.91 0.28
N MET A 251 -6.51 -1.94 -0.51
CA MET A 251 -5.58 -2.17 -1.62
C MET A 251 -4.17 -1.86 -1.14
N ALA A 252 -3.20 -2.71 -1.45
CA ALA A 252 -1.82 -2.57 -1.00
C ALA A 252 -0.84 -2.54 -2.18
N LEU A 253 0.21 -1.72 -2.05
CA LEU A 253 1.39 -1.75 -2.90
C LEU A 253 2.60 -2.14 -2.04
N LEU A 254 3.20 -3.27 -2.35
CA LEU A 254 4.37 -3.81 -1.65
C LEU A 254 5.56 -3.92 -2.59
N CYS A 255 6.78 -3.89 -2.06
CA CYS A 255 7.94 -4.34 -2.83
C CYS A 255 8.09 -5.88 -2.73
N HIS A 256 8.90 -6.46 -3.61
CA HIS A 256 9.20 -7.90 -3.60
C HIS A 256 9.91 -8.43 -2.34
N HIS A 257 10.35 -7.55 -1.43
CA HIS A 257 10.88 -7.91 -0.11
C HIS A 257 9.81 -7.86 0.99
N ASP A 258 8.53 -7.90 0.62
CA ASP A 258 7.36 -7.87 1.52
C ASP A 258 7.26 -6.60 2.38
N HIS A 259 7.90 -5.50 1.98
CA HIS A 259 7.71 -4.21 2.63
C HIS A 259 6.53 -3.46 1.99
N VAL A 260 5.57 -3.11 2.83
CA VAL A 260 4.46 -2.23 2.46
C VAL A 260 5.01 -0.84 2.12
N ILE A 261 4.68 -0.36 0.93
CA ILE A 261 5.03 0.97 0.47
C ILE A 261 3.83 1.89 0.66
N HIS A 262 2.68 1.55 0.09
CA HIS A 262 1.45 2.32 0.25
C HIS A 262 0.24 1.42 0.45
N LEU A 263 -0.74 1.89 1.22
CA LEU A 263 -2.05 1.28 1.40
C LEU A 263 -3.15 2.26 0.98
N ALA A 264 -4.29 1.76 0.53
CA ALA A 264 -5.47 2.57 0.25
C ALA A 264 -6.71 1.88 0.82
N ASN A 265 -7.46 2.61 1.65
CA ASN A 265 -8.78 2.16 2.11
C ASN A 265 -9.77 2.22 0.94
N MET A 266 -10.46 1.10 0.70
CA MET A 266 -11.45 0.99 -0.35
C MET A 266 -12.83 1.33 0.18
N THR A 267 -13.31 2.54 -0.08
CA THR A 267 -14.60 3.06 0.39
C THR A 267 -15.79 2.73 -0.53
N SER A 268 -15.53 2.10 -1.68
CA SER A 268 -16.56 1.76 -2.66
C SER A 268 -16.52 0.28 -3.01
N ALA A 269 -17.66 -0.26 -3.46
CA ALA A 269 -17.76 -1.68 -3.78
C ALA A 269 -16.89 -2.07 -4.99
N GLY A 270 -16.13 -3.16 -4.83
CA GLY A 270 -15.31 -3.77 -5.87
C GLY A 270 -13.92 -3.14 -6.03
N GLU A 271 -13.07 -3.80 -6.81
CA GLU A 271 -11.72 -3.33 -7.13
C GLU A 271 -11.76 -2.24 -8.21
N LYS A 272 -11.99 -0.99 -7.81
CA LYS A 272 -11.95 0.13 -8.76
C LYS A 272 -10.50 0.46 -9.14
N GLN A 273 -10.29 0.71 -10.43
CA GLN A 273 -8.96 1.03 -11.00
C GLN A 273 -8.28 2.25 -10.37
N HIS A 274 -9.02 3.23 -9.85
CA HIS A 274 -8.42 4.45 -9.29
C HIS A 274 -7.56 4.16 -8.05
N TYR A 275 -7.84 3.11 -7.27
CA TYR A 275 -7.03 2.74 -6.10
C TYR A 275 -5.62 2.32 -6.53
N ALA A 276 -5.51 1.42 -7.52
CA ALA A 276 -4.23 1.00 -8.08
C ALA A 276 -3.48 2.19 -8.70
N LEU A 277 -4.18 3.05 -9.45
CA LEU A 277 -3.58 4.25 -10.06
C LEU A 277 -3.07 5.24 -9.01
N ALA A 278 -3.79 5.43 -7.89
CA ALA A 278 -3.38 6.30 -6.80
C ALA A 278 -2.08 5.79 -6.13
N LEU A 279 -2.01 4.48 -5.88
CA LEU A 279 -0.81 3.84 -5.32
C LEU A 279 0.41 4.00 -6.25
N ILE A 280 0.22 3.77 -7.55
CA ILE A 280 1.29 3.93 -8.55
C ILE A 280 1.74 5.40 -8.63
N LYS A 281 0.80 6.34 -8.71
CA LYS A 281 1.11 7.77 -8.78
C LYS A 281 1.85 8.27 -7.54
N SER A 282 1.44 7.79 -6.35
CA SER A 282 2.12 8.09 -5.10
C SER A 282 3.56 7.55 -5.09
N LEU A 283 3.75 6.28 -5.49
CA LEU A 283 5.09 5.67 -5.64
C LEU A 283 6.01 6.51 -6.53
N PHE A 284 5.55 6.86 -7.75
CA PHE A 284 6.37 7.63 -8.69
C PHE A 284 6.66 9.06 -8.22
N SER A 285 5.81 9.66 -7.38
CA SER A 285 6.11 10.96 -6.76
C SER A 285 7.36 10.95 -5.86
N HIS A 286 7.75 9.75 -5.41
CA HIS A 286 8.92 9.52 -4.58
C HIS A 286 10.17 9.03 -5.34
N LEU A 287 10.08 8.86 -6.66
CA LEU A 287 11.16 8.31 -7.49
C LEU A 287 11.80 9.36 -8.42
N PRO A 288 13.07 9.15 -8.82
CA PRO A 288 13.67 9.81 -9.98
C PRO A 288 12.94 9.50 -11.29
N ASP A 289 13.03 10.41 -12.26
CA ASP A 289 12.39 10.24 -13.57
C ASP A 289 13.02 9.08 -14.38
N ASP A 290 14.29 8.75 -14.11
CA ASP A 290 15.04 7.68 -14.76
C ASP A 290 14.90 6.31 -14.08
N PHE A 291 14.13 6.21 -12.97
CA PHE A 291 13.98 4.98 -12.18
C PHE A 291 12.91 4.03 -12.76
N HIS A 292 13.29 2.80 -13.06
CA HIS A 292 12.43 1.79 -13.68
C HIS A 292 11.78 0.88 -12.63
N ILE A 293 10.45 0.84 -12.63
CA ILE A 293 9.67 -0.05 -11.76
C ILE A 293 9.05 -1.19 -12.57
N GLY A 294 9.29 -2.42 -12.12
CA GLY A 294 8.51 -3.59 -12.53
C GLY A 294 7.26 -3.71 -11.67
N LEU A 295 6.08 -3.59 -12.27
CA LEU A 295 4.81 -3.73 -11.56
C LEU A 295 4.19 -5.11 -11.81
N LEU A 296 3.94 -5.84 -10.73
CA LEU A 296 3.20 -7.10 -10.71
C LEU A 296 1.76 -6.84 -10.25
N TYR A 297 0.80 -7.27 -11.05
CA TYR A 297 -0.61 -7.14 -10.73
C TYR A 297 -1.41 -8.18 -11.52
N ASP A 298 -2.34 -8.86 -10.87
CA ASP A 298 -3.11 -9.98 -11.45
C ASP A 298 -3.91 -9.57 -12.69
N ILE A 299 -4.28 -8.29 -12.77
CA ILE A 299 -4.89 -7.67 -13.95
C ILE A 299 -4.03 -6.55 -14.55
N GLY A 300 -2.71 -6.67 -14.44
CA GLY A 300 -1.75 -5.71 -14.98
C GLY A 300 -1.92 -5.44 -16.48
N CYS A 301 -2.28 -6.46 -17.27
CA CYS A 301 -2.55 -6.28 -18.69
C CYS A 301 -3.82 -5.46 -18.97
N GLN A 302 -4.86 -5.59 -18.14
CA GLN A 302 -6.07 -4.75 -18.21
C GLN A 302 -5.78 -3.33 -17.78
N LEU A 303 -4.95 -3.17 -16.75
CA LEU A 303 -4.50 -1.87 -16.29
C LEU A 303 -3.71 -1.17 -17.39
N GLU A 304 -2.72 -1.83 -18.00
CA GLU A 304 -1.94 -1.28 -19.12
C GLU A 304 -2.85 -0.90 -20.30
N GLN A 305 -3.75 -1.79 -20.71
CA GLN A 305 -4.71 -1.49 -21.79
C GLN A 305 -5.56 -0.27 -21.45
N SER A 306 -6.05 -0.17 -20.20
CA SER A 306 -6.83 0.97 -19.73
C SER A 306 -6.00 2.25 -19.74
N CYS A 307 -4.74 2.19 -19.32
CA CYS A 307 -3.84 3.33 -19.32
C CYS A 307 -3.57 3.83 -20.74
N ARG A 308 -3.27 2.95 -21.70
CA ARG A 308 -3.08 3.33 -23.11
C ARG A 308 -4.38 3.85 -23.75
N LYS A 309 -5.52 3.21 -23.47
CA LYS A 309 -6.83 3.60 -23.99
C LYS A 309 -7.27 4.98 -23.49
N TRP A 310 -7.06 5.29 -22.23
CA TRP A 310 -7.58 6.54 -21.61
C TRP A 310 -6.52 7.62 -21.43
N GLY A 311 -5.23 7.27 -21.51
CA GLY A 311 -4.10 8.17 -21.26
C GLY A 311 -3.74 8.29 -19.78
N TYR A 312 -4.02 7.26 -18.96
CA TYR A 312 -3.55 7.24 -17.58
C TYR A 312 -2.04 7.02 -17.54
N LEU A 313 -1.36 7.59 -16.53
CA LEU A 313 0.06 7.32 -16.26
C LEU A 313 0.98 7.52 -17.48
N GLY A 314 0.61 8.40 -18.43
CA GLY A 314 1.29 8.50 -19.73
C GLY A 314 2.79 8.82 -19.66
N LEU A 315 3.23 9.47 -18.58
CA LEU A 315 4.65 9.75 -18.31
C LEU A 315 5.43 8.52 -17.80
N PHE A 316 4.73 7.49 -17.32
CA PHE A 316 5.31 6.33 -16.63
C PHE A 316 5.20 5.03 -17.44
N LEU A 317 4.52 5.05 -18.59
CA LEU A 317 4.41 3.89 -19.48
C LEU A 317 5.57 3.84 -20.47
N PRO A 318 6.06 2.63 -20.80
CA PRO A 318 7.06 2.42 -21.85
C PRO A 318 6.49 2.52 -23.27
#